data_AF-A0A815H7J8-F1
#
_entry.id   AF-A0A815H7J8-F1
#
_cell.length_a   1.000
_cell.length_b   1.000
_cell.length_c   1.000
_cell.angle_alpha   90.00
_cell.angle_beta   90.00
_cell.angle_gamma   90.00
#
_symmetry.space_group_name_H-M   'P 1'
#
loop_
_entity.id
_entity.type
_entity.pdbx_description
1 polymer ?
#
loop_
_entity_poly.entity_id
_entity_poly.type
_entity_poly.pdbx_seq_one_letter_code
_entity_poly.pdbx_strand_id
1 'polypeptide(L)'
;MTTTGLRLCRLHVWPNYVAFGFSVRSGDEAPHTIGTIKGGSPASTGGLKDNDVILMINGVDISEEEHETVIDLIFEARDRARTILLLVCELNEYKIERKFDLKNAIKLESPRQSPSTCVSCEKPRQVQCLHCSKFVCLNCAQKHIENVNNQIDDAQNLFNSKTDILDRIHEQTKADIEASFKSNVDKAQEKKNRHYSQLSQMIENKKQMINESSKILMNSPVDKVEQFIRQTTWELNKLNEQESFFQNLEQ
;
A
#
# COMPACT_ATOMS: atom_id res chain seq x y z
N MET A 1 48.81 -37.02 -5.26
CA MET A 1 49.26 -36.16 -4.13
C MET A 1 48.39 -34.92 -4.16
N THR A 2 47.54 -34.75 -3.16
CA THR A 2 46.58 -33.65 -3.07
C THR A 2 47.33 -32.33 -2.85
N THR A 3 47.24 -31.39 -3.78
CA THR A 3 47.83 -30.06 -3.64
C THR A 3 46.96 -29.24 -2.68
N THR A 4 47.25 -29.30 -1.38
CA THR A 4 46.38 -28.80 -0.32
C THR A 4 46.48 -27.30 0.00
N GLY A 5 47.18 -26.48 -0.78
CA GLY A 5 47.28 -25.04 -0.52
C GLY A 5 47.10 -24.09 -1.71
N LEU A 6 46.66 -24.57 -2.89
CA LEU A 6 46.35 -23.72 -4.04
C LEU A 6 44.99 -23.01 -3.88
N ARG A 7 44.96 -21.68 -3.99
CA ARG A 7 43.75 -20.85 -3.89
C ARG A 7 43.56 -20.04 -5.15
N LEU A 8 42.32 -19.99 -5.62
CA LEU A 8 41.87 -19.13 -6.71
C LEU A 8 40.97 -18.04 -6.12
N CYS A 9 41.55 -16.86 -5.89
CA CYS A 9 40.90 -15.76 -5.19
C CYS A 9 40.37 -14.73 -6.20
N ARG A 10 39.05 -14.50 -6.20
CA ARG A 10 38.38 -13.45 -6.98
C ARG A 10 38.09 -12.25 -6.08
N LEU A 11 38.69 -11.10 -6.38
CA LEU A 11 38.50 -9.88 -5.60
C LEU A 11 37.75 -8.84 -6.42
N HIS A 12 36.76 -8.17 -5.81
CA HIS A 12 36.02 -7.08 -6.42
C HIS A 12 36.47 -5.74 -5.86
N VAL A 13 36.57 -4.72 -6.73
CA VAL A 13 36.79 -3.34 -6.29
C VAL A 13 35.52 -2.84 -5.63
N TRP A 14 35.60 -2.51 -4.35
CA TRP A 14 34.48 -1.87 -3.65
C TRP A 14 34.44 -0.37 -3.96
N PRO A 15 33.25 0.23 -4.14
CA PRO A 15 33.11 1.65 -4.47
C PRO A 15 33.88 2.61 -3.54
N ASN A 16 33.98 2.27 -2.26
CA ASN A 16 34.62 3.10 -1.21
C ASN A 16 35.97 2.58 -0.76
N TYR A 17 36.62 1.77 -1.60
CA TYR A 17 37.92 1.21 -1.28
C TYR A 17 38.84 1.41 -2.49
N VAL A 18 39.94 2.13 -2.27
CA VAL A 18 40.81 2.67 -3.33
C VAL A 18 41.48 1.58 -4.19
N ALA A 19 41.59 0.35 -3.69
CA ALA A 19 42.27 -0.76 -4.37
C ALA A 19 41.69 -2.13 -3.95
N PHE A 20 42.48 -3.20 -4.02
CA PHE A 20 42.10 -4.51 -3.48
C PHE A 20 42.52 -4.70 -2.01
N GLY A 21 43.44 -3.87 -1.50
CA GLY A 21 43.81 -3.84 -0.08
C GLY A 21 44.92 -4.79 0.33
N PHE A 22 45.78 -5.17 -0.61
CA PHE A 22 47.05 -5.84 -0.37
C PHE A 22 48.19 -5.04 -1.02
N SER A 23 49.43 -5.27 -0.59
CA SER A 23 50.64 -4.86 -1.32
C SER A 23 51.28 -6.07 -1.98
N VAL A 24 52.11 -5.88 -3.01
CA VAL A 24 52.96 -6.94 -3.55
C VAL A 24 54.38 -6.71 -3.05
N ARG A 25 55.05 -7.77 -2.59
CA ARG A 25 56.47 -7.78 -2.23
C ARG A 25 57.22 -8.60 -3.28
N SER A 26 58.29 -8.03 -3.82
CA SER A 26 59.21 -8.71 -4.72
C SER A 26 60.63 -8.15 -4.54
N GLY A 27 61.63 -8.96 -4.91
CA GLY A 27 62.92 -8.42 -5.36
C GLY A 27 62.83 -8.03 -6.84
N ASP A 28 63.97 -7.87 -7.52
CA ASP A 28 64.00 -7.57 -8.96
C ASP A 28 63.41 -8.72 -9.81
N GLU A 29 63.39 -9.95 -9.28
CA GLU A 29 62.86 -11.16 -9.93
C GLU A 29 61.89 -11.94 -9.02
N ALA A 30 61.14 -12.88 -9.63
CA ALA A 30 60.19 -13.79 -9.00
C ALA A 30 60.80 -14.60 -7.82
N PRO A 31 59.98 -15.07 -6.85
CA PRO A 31 58.52 -15.03 -6.83
C PRO A 31 57.92 -13.73 -6.26
N HIS A 32 56.87 -13.24 -6.91
CA HIS A 32 56.03 -12.14 -6.41
C HIS A 32 55.13 -12.65 -5.28
N THR A 33 55.17 -11.98 -4.13
CA THR A 33 54.42 -12.40 -2.94
C THR A 33 53.43 -11.34 -2.48
N ILE A 34 52.33 -11.77 -1.86
CA ILE A 34 51.38 -10.90 -1.18
C ILE A 34 52.04 -10.38 0.09
N GLY A 35 52.10 -9.06 0.20
CA GLY A 35 52.50 -8.35 1.40
C GLY A 35 51.32 -8.00 2.29
N THR A 36 51.41 -6.84 2.93
CA THR A 36 50.46 -6.41 3.96
C THR A 36 49.03 -6.40 3.43
N ILE A 37 48.17 -7.20 4.06
CA ILE A 37 46.72 -7.20 3.81
C ILE A 37 46.04 -6.29 4.82
N LYS A 38 45.29 -5.30 4.35
CA LYS A 38 44.48 -4.44 5.21
C LYS A 38 43.23 -5.20 5.68
N GLY A 39 42.98 -5.21 6.99
CA GLY A 39 41.80 -5.87 7.57
C GLY A 39 40.49 -5.28 7.01
N GLY A 40 39.52 -6.14 6.73
CA GLY A 40 38.22 -5.73 6.19
C GLY A 40 38.28 -5.18 4.76
N SER A 41 39.33 -5.48 4.00
CA SER A 41 39.48 -5.14 2.58
C SER A 41 38.93 -6.25 1.64
N PRO A 42 38.80 -5.98 0.33
CA PRO A 42 38.51 -7.04 -0.65
C PRO A 42 39.48 -8.23 -0.54
N ALA A 43 40.78 -7.99 -0.41
CA ALA A 43 41.80 -9.02 -0.27
C ALA A 43 41.61 -9.91 0.97
N SER A 44 41.39 -9.27 2.13
CA SER A 44 41.17 -9.98 3.39
C SER A 44 39.89 -10.82 3.35
N THR A 45 38.81 -10.29 2.77
CA THR A 45 37.52 -11.00 2.68
C THR A 45 37.48 -12.03 1.56
N GLY A 46 38.28 -11.86 0.51
CA GLY A 46 38.47 -12.82 -0.58
C GLY A 46 39.52 -13.90 -0.31
N GLY A 47 40.03 -13.98 0.92
CA GLY A 47 40.81 -15.11 1.40
C GLY A 47 42.29 -15.14 0.98
N LEU A 48 42.85 -14.00 0.55
CA LEU A 48 44.30 -13.87 0.44
C LEU A 48 44.94 -13.90 1.82
N LYS A 49 46.15 -14.47 1.90
CA LYS A 49 46.98 -14.48 3.12
C LYS A 49 48.30 -13.76 2.88
N ASP A 50 48.89 -13.26 3.96
CA ASP A 50 50.22 -12.66 3.93
C ASP A 50 51.26 -13.73 3.56
N ASN A 51 52.21 -13.36 2.68
CA ASN A 51 53.24 -14.23 2.10
C ASN A 51 52.73 -15.28 1.08
N ASP A 52 51.50 -15.15 0.60
CA ASP A 52 51.04 -15.95 -0.53
C ASP A 52 51.85 -15.63 -1.79
N VAL A 53 52.32 -16.64 -2.52
CA VAL A 53 52.99 -16.46 -3.80
C VAL A 53 51.94 -16.32 -4.90
N ILE A 54 52.05 -15.27 -5.71
CA ILE A 54 51.18 -15.06 -6.86
C ILE A 54 51.72 -15.88 -8.03
N LEU A 55 50.91 -16.80 -8.52
CA LEU A 55 51.23 -17.68 -9.64
C LEU A 55 50.66 -17.15 -10.94
N MET A 56 49.41 -16.68 -10.91
CA MET A 56 48.72 -16.14 -12.09
C MET A 56 47.83 -14.96 -11.74
N ILE A 57 47.72 -14.02 -12.67
CA ILE A 57 46.78 -12.89 -12.62
C ILE A 57 45.88 -12.95 -13.83
N ASN A 58 44.56 -13.06 -13.62
CA ASN A 58 43.55 -13.16 -14.69
C ASN A 58 43.84 -14.26 -15.73
N GLY A 59 44.52 -15.34 -15.31
CA GLY A 59 44.89 -16.46 -16.17
C GLY A 59 46.23 -16.29 -16.91
N VAL A 60 46.93 -15.16 -16.71
CA VAL A 60 48.30 -14.93 -17.19
C VAL A 60 49.28 -15.44 -16.13
N ASP A 61 50.21 -16.31 -16.53
CA ASP A 61 51.34 -16.73 -15.68
C ASP A 61 52.31 -15.56 -15.52
N ILE A 62 52.61 -15.18 -14.29
CA ILE A 62 53.45 -14.00 -13.97
C ILE A 62 54.84 -14.38 -13.46
N SER A 63 55.20 -15.65 -13.56
CA SER A 63 56.39 -16.17 -12.90
C SER A 63 57.72 -15.71 -13.50
N GLU A 64 57.69 -15.08 -14.68
CA GLU A 64 58.85 -14.47 -15.37
C GLU A 64 58.66 -12.95 -15.57
N GLU A 65 57.57 -12.40 -15.04
CA GLU A 65 57.26 -10.97 -15.19
C GLU A 65 58.02 -10.16 -14.15
N GLU A 66 58.44 -8.96 -14.53
CA GLU A 66 59.05 -7.99 -13.61
C GLU A 66 58.00 -7.39 -12.67
N HIS A 67 58.46 -6.81 -11.56
CA HIS A 67 57.57 -6.22 -10.57
C HIS A 67 56.63 -5.16 -11.16
N GLU A 68 57.13 -4.32 -12.06
CA GLU A 68 56.35 -3.25 -12.71
C GLU A 68 55.18 -3.83 -13.53
N THR A 69 55.44 -4.86 -14.35
CA THR A 69 54.40 -5.53 -15.15
C THR A 69 53.30 -6.14 -14.27
N VAL A 70 53.68 -6.76 -13.15
CA VAL A 70 52.72 -7.35 -12.19
C VAL A 70 51.82 -6.27 -11.58
N ILE A 71 52.41 -5.13 -11.21
CA ILE A 71 51.66 -3.99 -10.67
C ILE A 71 50.71 -3.41 -11.73
N ASP A 72 51.13 -3.31 -12.98
CA ASP A 72 50.30 -2.83 -14.10
C ASP A 72 49.09 -3.74 -14.35
N LEU A 73 49.28 -5.06 -14.33
CA LEU A 73 48.18 -6.03 -14.45
C LEU A 73 47.15 -5.86 -13.31
N ILE A 74 47.62 -5.60 -12.09
CA ILE A 74 46.74 -5.36 -10.94
C ILE A 74 45.97 -4.05 -11.11
N PHE A 75 46.64 -2.98 -11.55
CA PHE A 75 45.98 -1.69 -11.79
C PHE A 75 44.99 -1.74 -12.94
N GLU A 76 45.31 -2.42 -14.04
CA GLU A 76 44.37 -2.63 -15.14
C GLU A 76 43.12 -3.38 -14.68
N ALA A 77 43.31 -4.45 -13.91
CA ALA A 77 42.20 -5.22 -13.35
C ALA A 77 41.32 -4.37 -12.40
N ARG A 78 41.93 -3.46 -11.63
CA ARG A 78 41.21 -2.51 -10.77
C ARG A 78 40.41 -1.50 -11.59
N ASP A 79 41.06 -0.82 -12.54
CA ASP A 79 40.52 0.38 -13.19
C ASP A 79 39.55 0.05 -14.32
N ARG A 80 39.81 -1.01 -15.09
CA ARG A 80 38.94 -1.42 -16.21
C ARG A 80 37.93 -2.48 -15.80
N ALA A 81 38.41 -3.61 -15.28
CA ALA A 81 37.55 -4.76 -15.01
C ALA A 81 36.82 -4.68 -13.66
N ARG A 82 37.27 -3.79 -12.75
CA ARG A 82 36.81 -3.68 -11.36
C ARG A 82 36.82 -5.01 -10.60
N THR A 83 37.61 -5.98 -11.05
CA THR A 83 37.72 -7.34 -10.51
C THR A 83 39.06 -7.93 -10.92
N ILE A 84 39.70 -8.68 -10.02
CA ILE A 84 40.93 -9.44 -10.30
C ILE A 84 40.77 -10.89 -9.88
N LEU A 85 41.33 -11.81 -10.65
CA LEU A 85 41.42 -13.22 -10.33
C LEU A 85 42.89 -13.58 -10.09
N LEU A 86 43.21 -14.05 -8.88
CA LEU A 86 44.56 -14.41 -8.49
C LEU A 86 44.63 -15.90 -8.20
N LEU A 87 45.59 -16.58 -8.84
CA LEU A 87 45.99 -17.91 -8.41
C LEU A 87 47.17 -17.77 -7.47
N VAL A 88 47.02 -18.24 -6.24
CA VAL A 88 48.05 -18.13 -5.20
C VAL A 88 48.29 -19.45 -4.47
N CYS A 89 49.48 -19.61 -3.92
CA CYS A 89 49.80 -20.69 -3.00
C CYS A 89 50.58 -20.17 -1.79
N GLU A 90 50.67 -20.96 -0.73
CA GLU A 90 51.54 -20.62 0.39
C GLU A 90 53.02 -20.74 -0.04
N LEU A 91 53.90 -19.88 0.49
CA LEU A 91 55.31 -19.84 0.12
C LEU A 91 56.01 -21.20 0.29
N ASN A 92 55.64 -21.95 1.34
CA ASN A 92 56.19 -23.29 1.61
C ASN A 92 55.79 -24.34 0.56
N GLU A 93 54.74 -24.08 -0.22
CA GLU A 93 54.26 -24.97 -1.27
C GLU A 93 54.70 -24.53 -2.67
N TYR A 94 55.42 -23.41 -2.78
CA TYR A 94 55.92 -22.90 -4.06
C TYR A 94 56.97 -23.86 -4.65
N LYS A 95 56.74 -24.30 -5.88
CA LYS A 95 57.63 -25.21 -6.63
C LYS A 95 57.94 -24.63 -8.01
N ILE A 96 59.21 -24.74 -8.41
CA ILE A 96 59.73 -24.23 -9.69
C ILE A 96 59.14 -24.99 -10.90
N GLU A 97 58.73 -26.25 -10.74
CA GLU A 97 58.25 -27.10 -11.86
C GLU A 97 56.79 -26.82 -12.31
N ARG A 98 56.14 -25.77 -11.79
CA ARG A 98 54.89 -25.10 -12.27
C ARG A 98 53.76 -25.97 -12.86
N LYS A 99 53.55 -27.21 -12.37
CA LYS A 99 52.38 -28.03 -12.72
C LYS A 99 51.24 -27.85 -11.72
N PHE A 100 50.35 -26.89 -11.98
CA PHE A 100 49.19 -26.61 -11.14
C PHE A 100 47.92 -27.30 -11.65
N ASP A 101 47.27 -28.09 -10.81
CA ASP A 101 45.94 -28.61 -11.10
C ASP A 101 44.88 -27.64 -10.55
N LEU A 102 44.42 -26.73 -11.43
CA LEU A 102 43.40 -25.72 -11.11
C LEU A 102 42.07 -26.33 -10.66
N LYS A 103 41.79 -27.61 -10.98
CA LYS A 103 40.53 -28.25 -10.58
C LYS A 103 40.44 -28.44 -9.07
N ASN A 104 41.58 -28.54 -8.39
CA ASN A 104 41.66 -28.71 -6.95
C ASN A 104 41.90 -27.40 -6.20
N ALA A 105 41.98 -26.26 -6.89
CA ALA A 105 42.15 -24.97 -6.24
C ALA A 105 40.91 -24.58 -5.43
N ILE A 106 41.11 -24.14 -4.20
CA ILE A 106 40.03 -23.60 -3.36
C ILE A 106 39.60 -22.26 -3.96
N LYS A 107 38.34 -22.16 -4.37
CA LYS A 107 37.78 -20.94 -4.94
C LYS A 107 37.28 -20.03 -3.83
N LEU A 108 37.80 -18.82 -3.76
CA LEU A 108 37.45 -17.81 -2.76
C LEU A 108 37.04 -16.53 -3.48
N GLU A 109 36.03 -15.83 -2.97
CA GLU A 109 35.51 -14.62 -3.60
C GLU A 109 35.16 -13.57 -2.54
N SER A 110 35.68 -12.35 -2.71
CA SER A 110 35.27 -11.23 -1.87
C SER A 110 33.83 -10.83 -2.20
N PRO A 111 33.04 -10.28 -1.27
CA PRO A 111 31.76 -9.63 -1.59
C PRO A 111 31.90 -8.55 -2.66
N ARG A 112 30.82 -8.22 -3.39
CA ARG A 112 30.82 -7.13 -4.40
C ARG A 112 30.84 -5.72 -3.80
N GLN A 113 30.50 -5.59 -2.53
CA GLN A 113 30.52 -4.34 -1.77
C GLN A 113 31.06 -4.61 -0.37
N SER A 114 31.60 -3.58 0.28
CA SER A 114 32.10 -3.74 1.64
C SER A 114 30.98 -4.21 2.56
N PRO A 115 31.18 -5.30 3.31
CA PRO A 115 30.27 -5.67 4.38
C PRO A 115 30.10 -4.51 5.37
N SER A 116 31.12 -3.67 5.58
CA SER A 116 31.08 -2.58 6.57
C SER A 116 30.41 -1.29 6.09
N THR A 117 29.88 -1.22 4.87
CA THR A 117 29.25 0.00 4.33
C THR A 117 27.74 -0.13 4.13
N CYS A 118 27.04 0.99 4.31
CA CYS A 118 25.62 1.16 4.09
C CYS A 118 25.30 0.98 2.60
N VAL A 119 24.36 0.10 2.28
CA VAL A 119 23.95 -0.19 0.90
C VAL A 119 23.32 1.04 0.20
N SER A 120 22.75 1.97 0.96
CA SER A 120 22.02 3.12 0.39
C SER A 120 22.88 4.37 0.14
N CYS A 121 23.97 4.55 0.88
CA CYS A 121 24.75 5.78 0.82
C CYS A 121 26.25 5.58 1.04
N GLU A 122 26.70 4.32 1.07
CA GLU A 122 28.11 3.95 1.03
C GLU A 122 28.96 4.33 2.28
N LYS A 123 28.36 5.02 3.26
CA LYS A 123 28.95 5.33 4.57
C LYS A 123 29.06 4.10 5.48
N PRO A 124 29.89 4.10 6.55
CA PRO A 124 29.97 2.98 7.49
C PRO A 124 28.59 2.56 8.02
N ARG A 125 28.28 1.25 7.94
CA ARG A 125 27.05 0.69 8.51
C ARG A 125 27.13 0.71 10.03
N GLN A 126 26.01 0.95 10.69
CA GLN A 126 25.95 1.06 12.15
C GLN A 126 24.82 0.22 12.75
N VAL A 127 23.73 0.00 12.01
CA VAL A 127 22.54 -0.68 12.52
C VAL A 127 21.98 -1.64 11.47
N GLN A 128 21.29 -2.68 11.94
CA GLN A 128 20.46 -3.54 11.11
C GLN A 128 18.99 -3.15 11.33
N CYS A 129 18.28 -2.83 10.24
CA CYS A 129 16.85 -2.54 10.32
C CYS A 129 16.07 -3.83 10.62
N LEU A 130 15.26 -3.86 11.67
CA LEU A 130 14.43 -5.02 12.00
C LEU A 130 13.27 -5.24 11.00
N HIS A 131 12.80 -4.17 10.35
CA HIS A 131 11.70 -4.25 9.39
C HIS A 131 12.11 -4.92 8.06
N CYS A 132 13.28 -4.57 7.52
CA CYS A 132 13.72 -5.07 6.20
C CYS A 132 15.05 -5.84 6.23
N SER A 133 15.62 -6.09 7.43
CA SER A 133 16.90 -6.76 7.66
C SER A 133 18.13 -6.12 7.00
N LYS A 134 17.97 -4.93 6.38
CA LYS A 134 19.06 -4.22 5.70
C LYS A 134 20.00 -3.57 6.72
N PHE A 135 21.29 -3.70 6.47
CA PHE A 135 22.32 -3.01 7.24
C PHE A 135 22.58 -1.62 6.65
N VAL A 136 22.42 -0.58 7.46
CA VAL A 136 22.51 0.82 7.02
C VAL A 136 23.25 1.69 8.05
N CYS A 137 23.61 2.91 7.66
CA CYS A 137 24.09 3.93 8.59
C CYS A 137 22.92 4.60 9.32
N LEU A 138 23.19 5.30 10.43
CA LEU A 138 22.15 5.96 11.23
C LEU A 138 21.31 6.97 10.42
N ASN A 139 21.95 7.76 9.55
CA ASN A 139 21.22 8.76 8.74
C ASN A 139 20.27 8.11 7.72
N CYS A 140 20.67 7.01 7.10
CA CYS A 140 19.78 6.26 6.20
C CYS A 140 18.66 5.56 6.97
N ALA A 141 18.91 5.09 8.19
CA ALA A 141 17.87 4.55 9.07
C ALA A 141 16.85 5.62 9.44
N GLN A 142 17.29 6.82 9.82
CA GLN A 142 16.41 7.96 10.13
C GLN A 142 15.54 8.35 8.95
N LYS A 143 16.13 8.55 7.76
CA LYS A 143 15.36 8.83 6.53
C LYS A 143 14.33 7.75 6.19
N HIS A 144 14.66 6.48 6.46
CA HIS A 144 13.72 5.40 6.24
C HIS A 144 12.53 5.47 7.21
N ILE A 145 12.79 5.75 8.49
CA ILE A 145 11.75 5.94 9.51
C ILE A 145 10.85 7.13 9.13
N GLU A 146 11.44 8.26 8.75
CA GLU A 146 10.68 9.44 8.27
C GLU A 146 9.78 9.09 7.08
N ASN A 147 10.31 8.37 6.09
CA ASN A 147 9.51 7.95 4.94
C ASN A 147 8.35 7.02 5.33
N VAL A 148 8.58 6.08 6.26
CA VAL A 148 7.51 5.20 6.76
C VAL A 148 6.46 6.01 7.53
N ASN A 149 6.87 6.96 8.37
CA ASN A 149 5.95 7.83 9.09
C ASN A 149 5.10 8.68 8.13
N ASN A 150 5.70 9.25 7.09
CA ASN A 150 4.95 10.00 6.08
C ASN A 150 3.91 9.12 5.38
N GLN A 151 4.25 7.86 5.07
CA GLN A 151 3.28 6.91 4.50
C GLN A 151 2.14 6.58 5.47
N ILE A 152 2.42 6.52 6.77
CA ILE A 152 1.40 6.33 7.81
C ILE A 152 0.47 7.55 7.85
N ASP A 153 1.02 8.76 7.83
CA ASP A 153 0.24 10.01 7.85
C ASP A 153 -0.65 10.12 6.60
N ASP A 154 -0.11 9.81 5.42
CA ASP A 154 -0.89 9.78 4.16
C ASP A 154 -2.05 8.78 4.23
N ALA A 155 -1.80 7.59 4.77
CA ALA A 155 -2.83 6.57 4.95
C ALA A 155 -3.91 7.00 5.94
N GLN A 156 -3.52 7.62 7.07
CA GLN A 156 -4.46 8.15 8.06
C GLN A 156 -5.34 9.25 7.46
N ASN A 157 -4.74 10.18 6.71
CA ASN A 157 -5.48 11.24 6.02
C ASN A 157 -6.49 10.67 5.02
N LEU A 158 -6.11 9.63 4.28
CA LEU A 158 -7.02 8.94 3.36
C LEU A 158 -8.18 8.29 4.13
N PHE A 159 -7.91 7.59 5.24
CA PHE A 159 -8.96 6.97 6.04
C PHE A 159 -9.93 8.01 6.61
N ASN A 160 -9.42 9.09 7.20
CA ASN A 160 -10.26 10.17 7.72
C ASN A 160 -11.14 10.79 6.64
N SER A 161 -10.57 11.06 5.45
CA SER A 161 -11.35 11.56 4.31
C SER A 161 -12.46 10.61 3.88
N LYS A 162 -12.23 9.28 3.92
CA LYS A 162 -13.26 8.29 3.61
C LYS A 162 -14.34 8.22 4.68
N THR A 163 -13.98 8.31 5.96
CA THR A 163 -14.95 8.41 7.06
C THR A 163 -15.85 9.62 6.90
N ASP A 164 -15.30 10.80 6.59
CA ASP A 164 -16.08 12.03 6.36
C ASP A 164 -17.09 11.89 5.20
N ILE A 165 -16.72 11.14 4.15
CA ILE A 165 -17.64 10.85 3.03
C ILE A 165 -18.80 9.98 3.50
N LEU A 166 -18.51 8.95 4.29
CA LEU A 166 -19.53 8.05 4.83
C LEU A 166 -20.50 8.81 5.75
N ASP A 167 -19.99 9.69 6.60
CA ASP A 167 -20.81 10.53 7.48
C ASP A 167 -21.73 11.46 6.67
N ARG A 168 -21.21 12.09 5.60
CA ARG A 168 -22.05 12.91 4.71
C ARG A 168 -23.12 12.11 3.99
N ILE A 169 -22.80 10.91 3.51
CA ILE A 169 -23.79 10.03 2.87
C ILE A 169 -24.87 9.63 3.87
N HIS A 170 -24.47 9.28 5.10
CA HIS A 170 -25.40 8.93 6.17
C HIS A 170 -26.37 10.08 6.47
N GLU A 171 -25.86 11.29 6.74
CA GLU A 171 -26.69 12.44 7.08
C GLU A 171 -27.60 12.85 5.91
N GLN A 172 -27.09 12.86 4.67
CA GLN A 172 -27.90 13.18 3.51
C GLN A 172 -29.02 12.15 3.29
N THR A 173 -28.70 10.85 3.37
CA THR A 173 -29.68 9.79 3.19
C THR A 173 -30.76 9.85 4.27
N LYS A 174 -30.37 10.11 5.53
CA LYS A 174 -31.29 10.30 6.64
C LYS A 174 -32.25 11.47 6.38
N ALA A 175 -31.72 12.63 5.99
CA ALA A 175 -32.52 13.81 5.69
C ALA A 175 -33.49 13.57 4.52
N ASP A 176 -33.06 12.88 3.46
CA ASP A 176 -33.90 12.57 2.30
C ASP A 176 -35.03 11.60 2.63
N ILE A 177 -34.78 10.60 3.47
CA ILE A 177 -35.80 9.67 3.97
C ILE A 177 -36.82 10.43 4.82
N GLU A 178 -36.36 11.25 5.77
CA GLU A 178 -37.24 12.04 6.65
C GLU A 178 -38.11 13.02 5.85
N ALA A 179 -37.53 13.71 4.86
CA ALA A 179 -38.25 14.63 3.99
C ALA A 179 -39.29 13.92 3.12
N SER A 180 -38.93 12.77 2.54
CA SER A 180 -39.83 11.95 1.72
C SER A 180 -41.00 11.40 2.54
N PHE A 181 -40.71 10.91 3.75
CA PHE A 181 -41.72 10.44 4.69
C PHE A 181 -42.70 11.56 5.07
N LYS A 182 -42.17 12.73 5.45
CA LYS A 182 -42.98 13.90 5.81
C LYS A 182 -43.89 14.34 4.67
N SER A 183 -43.37 14.45 3.45
CA SER A 183 -44.17 14.84 2.27
C SER A 183 -45.33 13.87 2.01
N ASN A 184 -45.11 12.57 2.19
CA ASN A 184 -46.16 11.56 2.00
C ASN A 184 -47.24 11.65 3.08
N VAL A 185 -46.85 11.88 4.34
CA VAL A 185 -47.79 12.09 5.45
C VAL A 185 -48.63 13.36 5.21
N ASP A 186 -48.00 14.46 4.81
CA ASP A 186 -48.69 15.73 4.55
C ASP A 186 -49.73 15.57 3.42
N LYS A 187 -49.35 14.92 2.29
CA LYS A 187 -50.28 14.63 1.19
C LYS A 187 -51.46 13.75 1.61
N ALA A 188 -51.21 12.72 2.42
CA ALA A 188 -52.26 11.85 2.94
C ALA A 188 -53.21 12.62 3.86
N GLN A 189 -52.67 13.48 4.73
CA GLN A 189 -53.44 14.31 5.64
C GLN A 189 -54.28 15.37 4.90
N GLU A 190 -53.73 16.01 3.87
CA GLU A 190 -54.48 16.93 3.00
C GLU A 190 -55.65 16.24 2.30
N LYS A 191 -55.42 15.04 1.74
CA LYS A 191 -56.47 14.25 1.11
C LYS A 191 -57.57 13.89 2.11
N LYS A 192 -57.18 13.45 3.32
CA LYS A 192 -58.11 13.18 4.42
C LYS A 192 -58.95 14.42 4.78
N ASN A 193 -58.30 15.56 5.00
CA ASN A 193 -58.96 16.82 5.36
C ASN A 193 -59.93 17.28 4.27
N ARG A 194 -59.57 17.11 2.99
CA ARG A 194 -60.45 17.41 1.85
C ARG A 194 -61.72 16.56 1.86
N HIS A 195 -61.59 15.24 2.08
CA HIS A 195 -62.75 14.35 2.18
C HIS A 195 -63.66 14.71 3.36
N TYR A 196 -63.09 15.00 4.53
CA TYR A 196 -63.88 15.46 5.68
C TYR A 196 -64.60 16.78 5.40
N SER A 197 -63.94 17.76 4.77
CA SER A 197 -64.57 19.04 4.43
C SER A 197 -65.73 18.86 3.45
N GLN A 198 -65.56 18.02 2.42
CA GLN A 198 -66.63 17.70 1.46
C GLN A 198 -67.82 17.02 2.15
N LEU A 199 -67.54 16.07 3.03
CA LEU A 199 -68.57 15.38 3.81
C LEU A 199 -69.34 16.36 4.71
N SER A 200 -68.62 17.20 5.46
CA SER A 200 -69.23 18.23 6.31
C SER A 200 -70.11 19.20 5.53
N GLN A 201 -69.66 19.66 4.36
CA GLN A 201 -70.46 20.55 3.50
C GLN A 201 -71.72 19.84 2.97
N MET A 202 -71.59 18.59 2.55
CA MET A 202 -72.74 17.81 2.07
C MET A 202 -73.78 17.62 3.19
N ILE A 203 -73.33 17.28 4.41
CA ILE A 203 -74.20 17.16 5.58
C ILE A 203 -74.90 18.48 5.87
N GLU A 204 -74.17 19.60 5.84
CA GLU A 204 -74.75 20.93 6.11
C GLU A 204 -75.78 21.32 5.04
N ASN A 205 -75.48 21.10 3.76
CA ASN A 205 -76.42 21.33 2.66
C ASN A 205 -77.70 20.50 2.84
N LYS A 206 -77.57 19.22 3.22
CA LYS A 206 -78.72 18.35 3.48
C LYS A 206 -79.54 18.84 4.69
N LYS A 207 -78.89 19.27 5.78
CA LYS A 207 -79.57 19.88 6.93
C LYS A 207 -80.36 21.13 6.52
N GLN A 208 -79.78 21.99 5.69
CA GLN A 208 -80.45 23.18 5.17
C GLN A 208 -81.69 22.81 4.35
N MET A 209 -81.58 21.86 3.42
CA MET A 209 -82.72 21.36 2.64
C MET A 209 -83.87 20.84 3.52
N ILE A 210 -83.53 20.08 4.57
CA ILE A 210 -84.53 19.58 5.54
C ILE A 210 -85.21 20.74 6.25
N ASN A 211 -84.45 21.72 6.73
CA ASN A 211 -84.97 22.88 7.44
C ASN A 211 -85.88 23.74 6.54
N GLU A 212 -85.50 23.95 5.28
CA GLU A 212 -86.31 24.66 4.29
C GLU A 212 -87.62 23.92 3.99
N SER A 213 -87.54 22.61 3.77
CA SER A 213 -88.73 21.77 3.56
C SER A 213 -89.69 21.83 4.75
N SER A 214 -89.14 21.82 5.97
CA SER A 214 -89.93 22.01 7.19
C SER A 214 -90.62 23.39 7.24
N LYS A 215 -89.95 24.46 6.81
CA LYS A 215 -90.55 25.80 6.75
C LYS A 215 -91.66 25.89 5.71
N ILE A 216 -91.49 25.27 4.54
CA ILE A 216 -92.52 25.23 3.48
C ILE A 216 -93.75 24.47 3.97
N LEU A 217 -93.56 23.32 4.60
CA LEU A 217 -94.65 22.53 5.18
C LEU A 217 -95.49 23.35 6.16
N MET A 218 -94.84 24.07 7.07
CA MET A 218 -95.52 24.90 8.09
C MET A 218 -96.34 26.05 7.51
N ASN A 219 -96.01 26.52 6.29
CA ASN A 219 -96.67 27.65 5.64
C ASN A 219 -97.57 27.22 4.46
N SER A 220 -97.78 25.92 4.25
CA SER A 220 -98.55 25.41 3.12
C SER A 220 -100.07 25.41 3.39
N PRO A 221 -100.90 25.75 2.39
CA PRO A 221 -102.36 25.60 2.48
C PRO A 221 -102.75 24.14 2.77
N VAL A 222 -103.72 23.93 3.67
CA VAL A 222 -104.10 22.60 4.20
C VAL A 222 -104.46 21.61 3.09
N ASP A 223 -105.06 22.07 1.99
CA ASP A 223 -105.44 21.26 0.82
C ASP A 223 -104.24 20.69 0.02
N LYS A 224 -103.04 21.26 0.19
CA LYS A 224 -101.80 20.81 -0.48
C LYS A 224 -100.82 20.10 0.43
N VAL A 225 -101.06 20.13 1.75
CA VAL A 225 -100.16 19.55 2.77
C VAL A 225 -99.97 18.05 2.57
N GLU A 226 -101.03 17.29 2.27
CA GLU A 226 -100.92 15.83 2.12
C GLU A 226 -100.04 15.43 0.93
N GLN A 227 -100.18 16.11 -0.22
CA GLN A 227 -99.36 15.86 -1.40
C GLN A 227 -97.88 16.21 -1.13
N PHE A 228 -97.64 17.33 -0.44
CA PHE A 228 -96.29 17.74 -0.08
C PHE A 228 -95.64 16.74 0.89
N ILE A 229 -96.34 16.33 1.96
CA ILE A 229 -95.85 15.33 2.93
C ILE A 229 -95.43 14.04 2.23
N ARG A 230 -96.24 13.51 1.30
CA ARG A 230 -95.90 12.29 0.55
C ARG A 230 -94.60 12.46 -0.25
N GLN A 231 -94.44 13.60 -0.92
CA GLN A 231 -93.24 13.90 -1.71
C GLN A 231 -92.00 14.08 -0.84
N THR A 232 -92.07 14.88 0.24
CA THR A 232 -90.92 15.11 1.12
C THR A 232 -90.54 13.86 1.91
N THR A 233 -91.51 13.05 2.34
CA THR A 233 -91.26 11.79 3.06
C THR A 233 -90.50 10.80 2.18
N TRP A 234 -90.82 10.73 0.89
CA TRP A 234 -90.07 9.91 -0.06
C TRP A 234 -88.63 10.40 -0.24
N GLU A 235 -88.41 11.71 -0.32
CA GLU A 235 -87.07 12.31 -0.43
C GLU A 235 -86.22 12.11 0.84
N LEU A 236 -86.84 12.18 2.03
CA LEU A 236 -86.18 11.95 3.32
C LEU A 236 -85.81 10.47 3.54
N ASN A 237 -86.68 9.53 3.16
CA ASN A 237 -86.39 8.10 3.28
C ASN A 237 -85.21 7.66 2.41
N LYS A 238 -84.99 8.31 1.25
CA LYS A 238 -83.77 8.12 0.44
C LYS A 238 -82.48 8.55 1.14
N LEU A 239 -82.54 9.45 2.12
CA LEU A 239 -81.36 9.84 2.90
C LEU A 239 -80.98 8.76 3.92
N ASN A 240 -81.96 8.07 4.52
CA ASN A 240 -81.73 6.96 5.45
C ASN A 240 -81.09 5.75 4.75
N GLU A 241 -81.39 5.50 3.48
CA GLU A 241 -80.71 4.46 2.70
C GLU A 241 -79.20 4.76 2.49
N GLN A 242 -78.82 6.05 2.45
CA GLN A 242 -77.43 6.46 2.30
C GLN A 242 -76.62 6.38 3.62
N GLU A 243 -77.25 6.34 4.80
CA GLU A 243 -76.57 6.08 6.08
C GLU A 243 -75.85 4.72 6.10
N SER A 244 -76.42 3.70 5.45
CA SER A 244 -75.82 2.37 5.33
C SER A 244 -74.51 2.35 4.53
N PHE A 245 -74.31 3.33 3.66
CA PHE A 245 -73.07 3.50 2.87
C PHE A 245 -71.93 4.09 3.72
N PHE A 246 -72.26 4.92 4.72
CA PHE A 246 -71.26 5.53 5.60
C PHE A 246 -70.76 4.60 6.71
N GLN A 247 -71.54 3.59 7.11
CA GLN A 247 -71.11 2.58 8.10
C GLN A 247 -70.07 1.59 7.56
N ASN A 248 -69.87 1.50 6.24
CA ASN A 248 -68.90 0.58 5.60
C ASN A 248 -67.53 1.23 5.31
N LEU A 249 -67.28 2.48 5.74
CA LEU A 249 -66.01 3.19 5.52
C LEU A 249 -65.00 3.02 6.67
N GLU A 250 -65.33 2.24 7.71
CA GLU A 250 -64.47 1.93 8.86
C GLU A 250 -63.72 0.58 8.75
N GLN A 251 -63.77 -0.10 7.60
CA GLN A 251 -62.97 -1.30 7.29
C GLN A 251 -61.86 -0.98 6.28
#